data_AF-A0A7T8HFR4-F1
#
_entry.id   AF-A0A7T8HFR4-F1
#
_cell.length_a   1.000
_cell.length_b   1.000
_cell.length_c   1.000
_cell.angle_alpha   90.00
_cell.angle_beta   90.00
_cell.angle_gamma   90.00
#
_symmetry.space_group_name_H-M   'P 1'
#
loop_
_entity.id
_entity.type
_entity.pdbx_description
1 polymer ?
#
loop_
_entity_poly.entity_id
_entity_poly.type
_entity_poly.pdbx_seq_one_letter_code
_entity_poly.pdbx_strand_id
1 'polypeptide(L)'
;MSLSLPDLIRRSLFEELDEIKGMKTLIMDSSSMSTIDLACSKSLIMKKEVFLFEDIQKFRQPPSVTPPKLGHLKAIVVIRSSIENIEALLCALRKPIYQSFYLFFTNKIDSLTLKRLAEADMNEVVKGVKEIHIDLEPLLENVFILRPLEGRPQLNPSDVDIKRFAE
;
A
#
# COMPACT_ATOMS: atom_id res chain seq x y z
N MET A 1 -26.71 -11.81 -3.44
CA MET A 1 -25.57 -11.18 -4.13
C MET A 1 -24.33 -11.88 -3.61
N SER A 2 -23.69 -12.76 -4.39
CA SER A 2 -22.38 -13.27 -3.98
C SER A 2 -21.40 -12.10 -4.00
N LEU A 3 -20.68 -11.90 -2.89
CA LEU A 3 -19.61 -10.92 -2.83
C LEU A 3 -18.35 -11.61 -3.36
N SER A 4 -17.91 -11.23 -4.56
CA SER A 4 -16.64 -11.71 -5.09
C SER A 4 -15.48 -11.07 -4.33
N LEU A 5 -14.35 -11.76 -4.28
CA LEU A 5 -13.14 -11.23 -3.66
C LEU A 5 -12.61 -9.93 -4.35
N PRO A 6 -12.59 -9.82 -5.70
CA PRO A 6 -12.33 -8.55 -6.39
C PRO A 6 -13.26 -7.42 -5.93
N ASP A 7 -14.55 -7.72 -5.76
CA ASP A 7 -15.53 -6.73 -5.32
C ASP A 7 -15.26 -6.24 -3.90
N LEU A 8 -14.83 -7.13 -3.00
CA LEU A 8 -14.49 -6.77 -1.63
C LEU A 8 -13.28 -5.84 -1.58
N ILE A 9 -12.20 -6.17 -2.32
CA ILE A 9 -11.00 -5.33 -2.42
C ILE A 9 -11.37 -3.95 -2.99
N ARG A 10 -12.15 -3.94 -4.08
CA ARG A 10 -12.61 -2.70 -4.71
C ARG A 10 -13.42 -1.84 -3.73
N ARG A 11 -14.35 -2.44 -2.99
CA ARG A 11 -15.18 -1.72 -2.00
C ARG A 11 -14.32 -1.13 -0.90
N SER A 12 -13.43 -1.92 -0.31
CA SER A 12 -12.54 -1.45 0.75
C SER A 12 -11.69 -0.26 0.28
N LEU A 13 -11.10 -0.33 -0.91
CA LEU A 13 -10.36 0.80 -1.47
C LEU A 13 -11.26 2.02 -1.72
N PHE A 14 -12.45 1.80 -2.31
CA PHE A 14 -13.32 2.91 -2.73
C PHE A 14 -13.95 3.64 -1.56
N GLU A 15 -14.23 2.95 -0.45
CA GLU A 15 -14.67 3.56 0.80
C GLU A 15 -13.66 4.61 1.29
N GLU A 16 -12.37 4.26 1.32
CA GLU A 16 -11.30 5.21 1.70
C GLU A 16 -11.15 6.35 0.69
N LEU A 17 -11.20 6.04 -0.61
CA LEU A 17 -11.07 7.07 -1.66
C LEU A 17 -12.24 8.07 -1.64
N ASP A 18 -13.44 7.62 -1.29
CA ASP A 18 -14.64 8.47 -1.22
C ASP A 18 -14.67 9.35 0.03
N GLU A 19 -14.09 8.90 1.14
CA GLU A 19 -13.96 9.69 2.36
C GLU A 19 -13.06 10.93 2.14
N ILE A 20 -11.99 10.77 1.36
CA ILE A 20 -11.03 11.83 1.07
C ILE A 20 -11.48 12.65 -0.14
N LYS A 21 -11.89 13.90 0.05
CA LYS A 21 -12.31 14.78 -1.06
C LYS A 21 -11.17 15.52 -1.74
N GLY A 22 -11.31 15.83 -3.03
CA GLY A 22 -10.40 16.69 -3.79
C GLY A 22 -9.40 15.91 -4.65
N MET A 23 -8.44 16.61 -5.26
CA MET A 23 -7.49 15.99 -6.18
C MET A 23 -6.50 15.07 -5.46
N LYS A 24 -6.47 13.80 -5.88
CA LYS A 24 -5.72 12.72 -5.23
C LYS A 24 -4.65 12.15 -6.15
N THR A 25 -3.55 11.71 -5.53
CA THR A 25 -2.52 10.86 -6.12
C THR A 25 -2.53 9.53 -5.39
N LEU A 26 -2.60 8.42 -6.12
CA LEU A 26 -2.51 7.08 -5.55
C LEU A 26 -1.06 6.58 -5.68
N ILE A 27 -0.43 6.32 -4.54
CA ILE A 27 0.94 5.81 -4.42
C ILE A 27 0.85 4.38 -3.95
N MET A 28 1.44 3.45 -4.67
CA MET A 28 1.39 2.03 -4.37
C MET A 28 2.77 1.40 -4.41
N ASP A 29 2.95 0.25 -3.77
CA ASP A 29 4.07 -0.63 -4.05
C ASP A 29 3.70 -1.65 -5.15
N SER A 30 4.69 -2.39 -5.65
CA SER A 30 4.49 -3.36 -6.73
C SER A 30 3.45 -4.44 -6.39
N SER A 31 3.37 -4.88 -5.14
CA SER A 31 2.43 -5.93 -4.73
C SER A 31 0.99 -5.41 -4.58
N SER A 32 0.83 -4.22 -3.98
CA SER A 32 -0.48 -3.55 -3.89
C SER A 32 -1.00 -3.15 -5.27
N MET A 33 -0.12 -2.71 -6.18
CA MET A 33 -0.50 -2.38 -7.56
C MET A 33 -1.07 -3.61 -8.28
N SER A 34 -0.40 -4.77 -8.20
CA SER A 34 -0.91 -6.00 -8.81
C SER A 34 -2.27 -6.42 -8.24
N THR A 35 -2.43 -6.31 -6.92
CA THR A 35 -3.70 -6.63 -6.25
C THR A 35 -4.85 -5.75 -6.74
N ILE A 36 -4.61 -4.44 -6.80
CA ILE A 36 -5.62 -3.45 -7.21
C ILE A 36 -5.93 -3.57 -8.70
N ASP A 37 -4.92 -3.81 -9.53
CA ASP A 37 -5.08 -3.98 -10.98
C ASP A 37 -5.93 -5.23 -11.33
N LEU A 38 -5.85 -6.29 -10.52
CA LEU A 38 -6.73 -7.47 -10.64
C LEU A 38 -8.16 -7.21 -10.14
N ALA A 39 -8.33 -6.32 -9.16
CA ALA A 39 -9.63 -6.03 -8.57
C ALA A 39 -10.45 -4.99 -9.36
N CYS A 40 -9.80 -3.97 -9.94
CA CYS A 40 -10.50 -2.90 -10.66
C CYS A 40 -9.61 -2.17 -11.68
N SER A 41 -10.24 -1.57 -12.69
CA SER A 41 -9.51 -0.78 -13.69
C SER A 41 -9.15 0.61 -13.18
N LYS A 42 -7.99 1.13 -13.61
CA LYS A 42 -7.54 2.50 -13.29
C LYS A 42 -8.54 3.56 -13.69
N SER A 43 -9.28 3.38 -14.79
CA SER A 43 -10.35 4.29 -15.22
C SER A 43 -11.48 4.44 -14.20
N LEU A 44 -11.77 3.39 -13.41
CA LEU A 44 -12.74 3.48 -12.31
C LEU A 44 -12.16 4.25 -11.12
N ILE A 45 -10.90 4.03 -10.80
CA ILE A 45 -10.20 4.75 -9.74
C ILE A 45 -10.11 6.26 -10.07
N MET A 46 -9.87 6.60 -11.34
CA MET A 46 -9.82 8.00 -11.78
C MET A 46 -11.15 8.75 -11.58
N LYS A 47 -12.30 8.06 -11.64
CA LYS A 47 -13.61 8.66 -11.33
C LYS A 47 -13.73 9.08 -9.87
N LYS A 48 -12.84 8.61 -8.99
CA LYS A 48 -12.72 8.98 -7.58
C LYS A 48 -11.73 10.12 -7.37
N GLU A 49 -11.56 11.00 -8.36
CA GLU A 49 -10.67 12.17 -8.32
C GLU A 49 -9.18 11.82 -8.13
N VAL A 50 -8.78 10.62 -8.54
CA VAL A 50 -7.37 10.17 -8.56
C VAL A 50 -6.79 10.44 -9.94
N PHE A 51 -5.80 11.32 -10.02
CA PHE A 51 -5.24 11.76 -11.31
C PHE A 51 -3.86 11.20 -11.61
N LEU A 52 -3.09 10.88 -10.57
CA LEU A 52 -1.74 10.38 -10.67
C LEU A 52 -1.62 9.02 -9.98
N PHE A 53 -0.84 8.14 -10.59
CA PHE A 53 -0.46 6.83 -10.05
C PHE A 53 1.05 6.77 -9.96
N GLU A 54 1.57 6.48 -8.78
CA GLU A 54 3.01 6.44 -8.53
C GLU A 54 3.43 5.18 -7.78
N ASP A 55 4.71 4.84 -7.93
CA ASP A 55 5.36 3.80 -7.14
C ASP A 55 6.06 4.44 -5.94
N ILE A 56 5.85 3.88 -4.74
CA ILE A 56 6.51 4.31 -3.51
C ILE A 56 8.05 4.27 -3.62
N GLN A 57 8.60 3.36 -4.42
CA GLN A 57 10.05 3.22 -4.58
C GLN A 57 10.72 4.47 -5.18
N LYS A 58 9.95 5.36 -5.84
CA LYS A 58 10.44 6.65 -6.33
C LYS A 58 10.98 7.55 -5.21
N PHE A 59 10.48 7.43 -3.98
CA PHE A 59 10.94 8.26 -2.86
C PHE A 59 12.25 7.77 -2.23
N ARG A 60 12.71 6.56 -2.57
CA ARG A 60 13.97 5.99 -2.07
C ARG A 60 15.18 6.56 -2.79
N GLN A 61 15.03 6.93 -4.06
CA GLN A 61 16.13 7.42 -4.88
C GLN A 61 16.35 8.92 -4.63
N PRO A 62 17.62 9.39 -4.57
CA PRO A 62 17.89 10.82 -4.56
C PRO A 62 17.32 11.41 -5.85
N PRO A 63 16.43 12.42 -5.78
CA PRO A 63 15.85 13.00 -6.96
C PRO A 63 16.97 13.61 -7.81
N SER A 64 17.18 13.08 -9.02
CA SER A 64 18.07 13.67 -10.03
C SER A 64 17.65 15.11 -10.39
N VAL A 65 16.36 15.42 -10.18
CA VAL A 65 15.73 16.71 -10.40
C VAL A 65 14.81 17.02 -9.21
N THR A 66 14.90 18.24 -8.66
CA THR A 66 13.99 18.70 -7.60
C THR A 66 12.53 18.46 -8.02
N PRO A 67 11.77 17.61 -7.30
CA PRO A 67 10.42 17.29 -7.71
C PRO A 67 9.53 18.55 -7.63
N PRO A 68 8.60 18.73 -8.59
CA PRO A 68 7.67 19.84 -8.56
C PRO A 68 6.82 19.75 -7.29
N LYS A 69 6.62 20.86 -6.59
CA LYS A 69 5.72 20.90 -5.42
C LYS A 69 4.29 20.65 -5.89
N LEU A 70 3.69 19.56 -5.44
CA LEU A 70 2.30 19.16 -5.72
C LEU A 70 1.39 19.54 -4.53
N GLY A 71 1.52 20.78 -4.05
CA GLY A 71 0.90 21.25 -2.80
C GLY A 71 -0.63 21.37 -2.79
N HIS A 72 -1.30 21.04 -3.90
CA HIS A 72 -2.77 20.95 -3.99
C HIS A 72 -3.26 19.49 -4.04
N LEU A 73 -2.35 18.53 -4.18
CA LEU A 73 -2.67 17.11 -4.26
C LEU A 73 -2.56 16.44 -2.89
N LYS A 74 -3.50 15.52 -2.64
CA LYS A 74 -3.48 14.62 -1.49
C LYS A 74 -2.89 13.29 -1.92
N ALA A 75 -1.86 12.82 -1.22
CA ALA A 75 -1.27 11.51 -1.45
C ALA A 75 -2.03 10.45 -0.67
N ILE A 76 -2.52 9.44 -1.38
CA ILE A 76 -3.11 8.23 -0.82
C ILE A 76 -2.10 7.11 -1.03
N VAL A 77 -1.51 6.63 0.05
CA VAL A 77 -0.46 5.62 0.01
C VAL A 77 -1.07 4.29 0.38
N VAL A 78 -1.10 3.33 -0.55
CA VAL A 78 -1.56 1.96 -0.31
C VAL A 78 -0.37 1.02 -0.45
N ILE A 79 0.19 0.57 0.66
CA ILE A 79 1.43 -0.21 0.67
C ILE A 79 1.41 -1.40 1.62
N ARG A 80 2.23 -2.40 1.32
CA ARG A 80 2.63 -3.43 2.28
C ARG A 80 3.63 -2.89 3.29
N SER A 81 3.58 -3.34 4.54
CA SER A 81 4.47 -2.93 5.65
C SER A 81 5.90 -3.51 5.57
N SER A 82 6.44 -3.70 4.36
CA SER A 82 7.83 -4.13 4.12
C SER A 82 8.84 -3.04 4.52
N ILE A 83 10.04 -3.45 4.95
CA ILE A 83 11.13 -2.56 5.38
C ILE A 83 11.41 -1.51 4.30
N GLU A 84 11.45 -1.92 3.03
CA GLU A 84 11.75 -1.02 1.91
C GLU A 84 10.69 0.06 1.71
N ASN A 85 9.41 -0.32 1.82
CA ASN A 85 8.29 0.61 1.67
C ASN A 85 8.26 1.60 2.83
N ILE A 86 8.56 1.15 4.05
CA ILE A 86 8.65 2.03 5.22
C ILE A 86 9.79 3.03 5.07
N GLU A 87 10.97 2.60 4.61
CA GLU A 87 12.10 3.50 4.36
C GLU A 87 11.77 4.56 3.30
N ALA A 88 11.16 4.15 2.19
CA ALA A 88 10.72 5.07 1.15
C ALA A 88 9.68 6.07 1.68
N LEU A 89 8.74 5.62 2.51
CA LEU A 89 7.74 6.48 3.14
C LEU A 89 8.38 7.47 4.13
N LEU A 90 9.36 7.05 4.94
CA LEU A 90 10.10 7.94 5.82
C LEU A 90 10.82 9.05 5.03
N CYS A 91 11.39 8.72 3.87
CA CYS A 91 11.98 9.71 2.98
C CYS A 91 10.94 10.69 2.42
N ALA A 92 9.76 10.19 2.03
CA ALA A 92 8.66 11.02 1.54
C ALA A 92 8.14 12.01 2.61
N LEU A 93 8.04 11.58 3.87
CA LEU A 93 7.54 12.41 4.97
C LEU A 93 8.55 13.49 5.42
N ARG A 94 9.86 13.21 5.33
CA ARG A 94 10.91 14.20 5.67
C ARG A 94 10.97 15.38 4.71
N LYS A 95 10.59 15.18 3.46
CA LYS A 95 10.56 16.22 2.42
C LYS A 95 9.25 16.11 1.63
N PRO A 96 8.11 16.52 2.24
CA PRO A 96 6.81 16.28 1.65
C PRO A 96 6.61 17.13 0.39
N ILE A 97 6.19 16.46 -0.68
CA ILE A 97 5.86 17.09 -1.98
C ILE A 97 4.35 17.37 -2.09
N TYR A 98 3.56 16.61 -1.34
CA TYR A 98 2.09 16.64 -1.32
C TYR A 98 1.57 17.48 -0.16
N GLN A 99 0.32 17.93 -0.27
CA GLN A 99 -0.34 18.70 0.79
C GLN A 99 -0.59 17.87 2.05
N SER A 100 -0.99 16.61 1.86
CA SER A 100 -1.33 15.69 2.94
C SER A 100 -1.13 14.26 2.49
N PHE A 101 -0.86 13.37 3.44
CA PHE A 101 -0.68 11.94 3.26
C PHE A 101 -1.75 11.17 4.03
N TYR A 102 -2.36 10.18 3.37
CA TYR A 102 -3.25 9.19 3.96
C TYR A 102 -2.60 7.83 3.76
N LEU A 103 -2.31 7.14 4.85
CA LEU A 103 -1.51 5.93 4.86
C LEU A 103 -2.41 4.71 5.08
N PHE A 104 -2.51 3.86 4.06
CA PHE A 104 -3.28 2.63 4.08
C PHE A 104 -2.35 1.44 3.95
N PHE A 105 -2.31 0.61 5.00
CA PHE A 105 -1.50 -0.59 5.01
C PHE A 105 -2.34 -1.80 4.59
N THR A 106 -1.82 -2.58 3.64
CA THR A 106 -2.51 -3.79 3.15
C THR A 106 -2.54 -4.91 4.18
N ASN A 107 -1.68 -4.85 5.20
CA ASN A 107 -1.60 -5.80 6.30
C ASN A 107 -1.31 -5.05 7.61
N LYS A 108 -1.21 -5.79 8.72
CA LYS A 108 -0.94 -5.24 10.04
C LYS A 108 0.39 -4.46 10.07
N ILE A 109 0.41 -3.35 10.83
CA ILE A 109 1.62 -2.58 11.11
C ILE A 109 2.06 -2.75 12.57
N ASP A 110 3.37 -2.91 12.77
CA ASP A 110 3.95 -2.97 14.11
C ASP A 110 3.95 -1.59 14.78
N SER A 111 3.71 -1.57 16.09
CA SER A 111 3.71 -0.32 16.88
C SER A 111 5.04 0.42 16.83
N LEU A 112 6.17 -0.28 16.68
CA LEU A 112 7.49 0.33 16.53
C LEU A 112 7.60 1.09 15.21
N THR A 113 7.15 0.47 14.12
CA THR A 113 7.14 1.10 12.79
C THR A 113 6.24 2.32 12.77
N LEU A 114 5.06 2.24 13.41
CA LEU A 114 4.16 3.38 13.52
C LEU A 114 4.79 4.55 14.29
N LYS A 115 5.50 4.28 15.39
CA LYS A 115 6.26 5.32 16.12
C LYS A 115 7.33 5.98 15.26
N ARG A 116 8.09 5.18 14.50
CA ARG A 116 9.11 5.70 13.58
C ARG A 116 8.52 6.63 12.51
N LEU A 117 7.33 6.30 11.99
CA LEU A 117 6.62 7.16 11.04
C LEU A 117 6.17 8.46 11.69
N ALA A 118 5.63 8.40 12.92
CA ALA A 118 5.21 9.57 13.67
C ALA A 118 6.39 10.52 13.96
N GLU A 119 7.55 9.99 14.33
CA GLU A 119 8.77 10.79 14.56
C GLU A 119 9.30 11.47 13.28
N ALA A 120 9.05 10.86 12.11
CA ALA A 120 9.50 11.40 10.83
C ALA A 120 8.57 12.48 10.25
N ASP A 121 7.30 12.53 10.67
CA ASP A 121 6.31 13.50 10.20
C ASP A 121 6.43 14.85 10.94
N MET A 122 7.58 15.52 10.80
CA MET A 122 7.81 16.84 11.40
C MET A 122 6.94 17.95 10.80
N ASN A 123 6.35 17.71 9.62
CA ASN A 123 5.50 18.67 8.91
C ASN A 123 4.00 18.45 9.16
N GLU A 124 3.63 17.47 9.99
CA GLU A 124 2.24 17.10 10.32
C GLU A 124 1.36 16.89 9.08
N VAL A 125 1.95 16.32 8.03
CA VAL A 125 1.26 16.12 6.74
C VAL A 125 0.42 14.86 6.75
N VAL A 126 0.68 13.90 7.64
CA VAL A 126 -0.13 12.68 7.75
C VAL A 126 -1.47 13.00 8.40
N LYS A 127 -2.58 12.68 7.71
CA LYS A 127 -3.94 12.95 8.18
C LYS A 127 -4.73 11.71 8.59
N GLY A 128 -4.28 10.53 8.18
CA GLY A 128 -4.91 9.27 8.55
C GLY A 128 -3.99 8.08 8.33
N VAL A 129 -4.10 7.10 9.21
CA VAL A 129 -3.42 5.80 9.12
C VAL A 129 -4.45 4.70 9.37
N LYS A 130 -4.57 3.74 8.46
CA LYS A 130 -5.52 2.63 8.59
C LYS A 130 -4.99 1.34 7.97
N GLU A 131 -5.41 0.22 8.53
CA GLU A 131 -5.16 -1.12 7.98
C GLU A 131 -6.39 -1.55 7.16
N ILE A 132 -6.20 -1.90 5.89
CA ILE A 132 -7.30 -2.26 4.96
C ILE A 132 -7.33 -3.75 4.60
N HIS A 133 -6.35 -4.55 5.04
CA HIS A 133 -6.34 -6.01 4.95
C HIS A 133 -6.59 -6.61 3.56
N ILE A 134 -6.10 -5.96 2.50
CA ILE A 134 -6.24 -6.42 1.10
C ILE A 134 -4.99 -7.15 0.56
N ASP A 135 -4.15 -7.72 1.41
CA ASP A 135 -2.87 -8.35 1.01
C ASP A 135 -3.05 -9.74 0.34
N LEU A 136 -3.77 -9.78 -0.78
CA LEU A 136 -4.08 -10.98 -1.56
C LEU A 136 -4.33 -10.62 -3.03
N GLU A 137 -4.03 -11.53 -3.95
CA GLU A 137 -4.25 -11.32 -5.38
C GLU A 137 -5.46 -12.11 -5.86
N PRO A 138 -6.60 -11.47 -6.18
CA PRO A 138 -7.78 -12.19 -6.61
C PRO A 138 -7.62 -12.62 -8.08
N LEU A 139 -7.72 -13.92 -8.35
CA LEU A 139 -7.69 -14.45 -9.72
C LEU A 139 -9.10 -14.65 -10.29
N LEU A 140 -10.00 -15.17 -9.45
CA LEU A 140 -11.39 -15.46 -9.77
C LEU A 140 -12.27 -15.08 -8.56
N GLU A 141 -13.57 -15.29 -8.66
CA GLU A 141 -14.55 -14.93 -7.62
C GLU A 141 -14.15 -15.42 -6.22
N ASN A 142 -13.66 -16.67 -6.13
CA ASN A 142 -13.30 -17.34 -4.88
C ASN A 142 -11.88 -17.94 -4.91
N VAL A 143 -11.02 -17.51 -5.84
CA VAL A 143 -9.64 -18.02 -5.97
C VAL A 143 -8.67 -16.87 -5.87
N PHE A 144 -7.67 -17.00 -5.01
CA PHE A 144 -6.65 -15.98 -4.79
C PHE A 144 -5.27 -16.59 -4.58
N ILE A 145 -4.25 -15.77 -4.82
CA ILE A 145 -2.86 -16.06 -4.50
C ILE A 145 -2.46 -15.22 -3.30
N LEU A 146 -1.79 -15.84 -2.34
CA LEU A 146 -1.07 -15.14 -1.28
C LEU A 146 0.40 -15.01 -1.69
N ARG A 147 0.87 -13.77 -1.83
CA ARG A 147 2.30 -13.54 -1.97
C ARG A 147 2.98 -13.67 -0.61
N PRO A 148 4.08 -14.42 -0.50
CA PRO A 148 4.88 -14.44 0.72
C PRO A 148 5.23 -13.02 1.17
N LEU A 149 5.15 -12.77 2.48
CA LEU A 149 5.72 -11.56 3.07
C LEU A 149 7.23 -11.60 2.85
N GLU A 150 7.79 -10.53 2.29
CA GLU A 150 9.22 -10.42 2.06
C GLU A 150 10.00 -10.64 3.37
N GLY A 151 11.12 -11.35 3.29
CA GLY A 151 11.94 -11.68 4.46
C GLY A 151 11.48 -12.89 5.28
N ARG A 152 10.37 -13.56 4.92
CA ARG A 152 10.07 -14.90 5.46
C ARG A 152 10.83 -15.96 4.67
N PRO A 153 11.48 -16.94 5.34
CA PRO A 153 12.15 -18.02 4.64
C PRO A 153 11.15 -18.72 3.73
N GLN A 154 11.53 -18.92 2.46
CA GLN A 154 10.79 -19.81 1.58
C GLN A 154 10.76 -21.17 2.26
N LEU A 155 9.56 -21.73 2.44
CA LEU A 155 9.41 -23.07 3.00
C LEU A 155 10.12 -24.03 2.05
N ASN A 156 11.36 -24.40 2.39
CA ASN A 156 12.11 -25.36 1.63
C ASN A 156 11.55 -26.73 2.02
N PRO A 157 10.93 -27.49 1.11
CA PRO A 157 10.34 -28.80 1.46
C PRO A 157 11.39 -29.78 2.00
N SER A 158 12.66 -29.56 1.69
CA SER A 158 13.82 -30.31 2.19
C SER A 158 14.15 -30.04 3.66
N ASP A 159 13.74 -28.90 4.21
CA ASP A 159 14.01 -28.51 5.60
C ASP A 159 12.85 -28.91 6.53
N VAL A 160 11.78 -29.47 5.97
CA VAL A 160 10.64 -30.00 6.71
C VAL A 160 11.02 -31.38 7.24
N ASP A 161 11.13 -31.51 8.55
CA ASP A 161 11.47 -32.77 9.21
C ASP A 161 10.25 -33.71 9.22
N ILE A 162 9.95 -34.31 8.05
CA ILE A 162 8.77 -35.18 7.83
C ILE A 162 8.80 -36.40 8.77
N LYS A 163 9.97 -36.77 9.30
CA LYS A 163 10.15 -37.91 10.21
C LYS A 163 9.49 -37.72 11.58
N ARG A 164 9.18 -36.48 11.98
CA ARG A 164 8.58 -36.19 13.29
C ARG A 164 7.07 -36.47 13.36
N PHE A 165 6.43 -36.78 12.24
CA PHE A 165 5.00 -37.14 12.17
C PHE A 165 4.76 -38.64 12.03
N ALA A 166 5.80 -39.47 12.16
CA ALA A 166 5.74 -40.92 11.98
C ALA A 166 5.79 -41.73 13.30
N GLU A 167 5.63 -41.08 14.46
CA GLU A 167 5.49 -41.73 15.77
C GLU A 167 4.06 -41.62 16.31
#